data_AF-A0A0M5JIL9-F1
#
_entry.id   AF-A0A0M5JIL9-F1
#
_cell.length_a   1.000
_cell.length_b   1.000
_cell.length_c   1.000
_cell.angle_alpha   90.00
_cell.angle_beta   90.00
_cell.angle_gamma   90.00
#
_symmetry.space_group_name_H-M   'P 1'
#
loop_
_entity.id
_entity.type
_entity.pdbx_description
1 polymer ?
#
loop_
_entity_poly.entity_id
_entity_poly.type
_entity_poly.pdbx_seq_one_letter_code
_entity_poly.pdbx_strand_id
1 'polypeptide(L)'
;MPLSSDLSTLEALYNTLKNDVDYAHSIVSETGTSLDAAVWESPNADAFRAAWDEFRPKLVQFEVALAAAATDVANNHNNNALVNGVTDAPELSSVEPYEAA
;
A
#
# COMPACT_ATOMS: atom_id res chain seq x y z
N MET A 1 27.16 8.82 -11.51
CA MET A 1 25.87 9.44 -11.18
C MET A 1 25.84 9.69 -9.68
N PRO A 2 25.17 10.75 -9.19
CA PRO A 2 25.14 11.04 -7.76
C PRO A 2 24.18 10.08 -7.05
N LEU A 3 24.68 9.28 -6.12
CA LEU A 3 23.89 8.34 -5.29
C LEU A 3 22.71 9.01 -4.56
N SER A 4 22.80 10.30 -4.27
CA SER A 4 21.72 11.09 -3.67
C SER A 4 20.47 11.17 -4.55
N SER A 5 20.59 11.20 -5.88
CA SER A 5 19.41 11.14 -6.76
C SER A 5 18.76 9.76 -6.76
N ASP A 6 19.52 8.69 -6.55
CA ASP A 6 18.98 7.33 -6.52
C ASP A 6 18.24 7.08 -5.20
N LEU A 7 18.79 7.55 -4.07
CA LEU A 7 18.12 7.52 -2.76
C LEU A 7 16.80 8.29 -2.76
N SER A 8 16.76 9.50 -3.33
CA SER A 8 15.51 10.27 -3.38
C SER A 8 14.43 9.61 -4.25
N THR A 9 14.81 8.85 -5.29
CA THR A 9 13.84 8.08 -6.07
C THR A 9 13.31 6.86 -5.31
N LEU A 10 14.15 6.20 -4.51
CA LEU A 10 13.72 5.12 -3.62
C LEU A 10 12.80 5.64 -2.51
N GLU A 11 13.12 6.78 -1.91
CA GLU A 11 12.26 7.45 -0.93
C GLU A 11 10.89 7.82 -1.55
N ALA A 12 10.88 8.36 -2.76
CA ALA A 12 9.64 8.69 -3.47
C ALA A 12 8.79 7.43 -3.71
N LEU A 13 9.41 6.34 -4.19
CA LEU A 13 8.72 5.07 -4.40
C LEU A 13 8.19 4.49 -3.08
N TYR A 14 8.98 4.50 -2.02
CA TYR A 14 8.56 4.08 -0.68
C TYR A 14 7.31 4.84 -0.23
N ASN A 15 7.31 6.17 -0.35
CA ASN A 15 6.18 7.00 0.06
C ASN A 15 4.92 6.70 -0.77
N THR A 16 5.07 6.47 -2.08
CA THR A 16 3.94 6.03 -2.92
C THR A 16 3.37 4.70 -2.45
N LEU A 17 4.22 3.67 -2.31
CA LEU A 17 3.77 2.34 -1.90
C LEU A 17 3.14 2.34 -0.50
N LYS A 18 3.72 3.10 0.44
CA LYS A 18 3.18 3.28 1.78
C LYS A 18 1.79 3.93 1.74
N ASN A 19 1.59 4.99 0.95
CA ASN A 19 0.28 5.62 0.85
C ASN A 19 -0.75 4.72 0.16
N ASP A 20 -0.31 3.90 -0.80
CA ASP A 20 -1.19 2.95 -1.48
C ASP A 20 -1.68 1.82 -0.57
N VAL A 21 -0.91 1.44 0.47
CA VAL A 21 -1.40 0.55 1.55
C VAL A 21 -2.61 1.18 2.25
N ASP A 22 -2.50 2.45 2.66
CA ASP A 22 -3.59 3.18 3.33
C ASP A 22 -4.82 3.29 2.40
N TYR A 23 -4.62 3.56 1.11
CA TYR A 23 -5.72 3.63 0.14
C TYR A 23 -6.41 2.29 -0.11
N ALA A 24 -5.64 1.19 -0.25
CA ALA A 24 -6.22 -0.13 -0.42
C ALA A 24 -7.08 -0.52 0.80
N HIS A 25 -6.56 -0.25 2.00
CA HIS A 25 -7.29 -0.49 3.24
C HIS A 25 -8.58 0.34 3.34
N SER A 26 -8.51 1.64 3.06
CA SER A 26 -9.69 2.53 3.06
C SER A 26 -10.75 2.05 2.08
N ILE A 27 -10.38 1.62 0.86
CA ILE A 27 -11.34 1.10 -0.11
C ILE A 27 -12.04 -0.15 0.47
N VAL A 28 -11.30 -1.11 1.02
CA VAL A 28 -11.86 -2.34 1.59
C VAL A 28 -12.79 -2.02 2.76
N SER A 29 -12.34 -1.21 3.72
CA SER A 29 -13.07 -0.92 4.95
C SER A 29 -14.28 -0.02 4.73
N GLU A 30 -14.14 1.10 4.04
CA GLU A 30 -15.21 2.09 3.84
C GLU A 30 -16.28 1.57 2.88
N THR A 31 -15.86 0.94 1.77
CA THR A 31 -16.81 0.35 0.80
C THR A 31 -17.52 -0.83 1.41
N GLY A 32 -16.80 -1.73 2.09
CA GLY A 32 -17.40 -2.89 2.77
C GLY A 32 -18.46 -2.46 3.80
N THR A 33 -18.08 -1.56 4.71
CA THR A 33 -18.98 -1.04 5.74
C THR A 33 -20.21 -0.37 5.14
N SER A 34 -20.03 0.47 4.11
CA SER A 34 -21.14 1.18 3.47
C SER A 34 -22.05 0.24 2.68
N LEU A 35 -21.49 -0.77 2.02
CA LEU A 35 -22.24 -1.76 1.24
C LEU A 35 -23.09 -2.66 2.14
N ASP A 36 -22.58 -3.04 3.31
CA ASP A 36 -23.27 -3.85 4.31
C ASP A 36 -24.41 -3.07 4.99
N ALA A 37 -24.24 -1.75 5.18
CA ALA A 37 -25.25 -0.89 5.81
C ALA A 37 -26.36 -0.44 4.85
N ALA A 38 -26.12 -0.44 3.54
CA ALA A 38 -27.03 0.13 2.55
C ALA A 38 -28.15 -0.83 2.12
N VAL A 39 -29.39 -0.37 2.18
CA VAL A 39 -30.54 -1.02 1.51
C VAL A 39 -30.53 -0.60 0.04
N TRP A 40 -29.72 -1.30 -0.77
CA TRP A 40 -29.61 -1.10 -2.22
C TRP A 40 -30.02 -2.36 -2.96
N GLU A 41 -31.25 -2.37 -3.50
CA GLU A 41 -31.87 -3.52 -4.16
C GLU A 41 -32.16 -3.20 -5.64
N SER A 42 -31.22 -3.53 -6.51
CA SER A 42 -31.36 -3.37 -7.96
C SER A 42 -30.42 -4.32 -8.71
N PRO A 43 -30.63 -4.61 -9.99
CA PRO A 43 -29.72 -5.46 -10.76
C PRO A 43 -28.26 -4.99 -10.75
N ASN A 44 -28.03 -3.67 -10.70
CA ASN A 44 -26.68 -3.11 -10.58
C ASN A 44 -26.06 -3.36 -9.20
N ALA A 45 -26.89 -3.43 -8.15
CA ALA A 45 -26.45 -3.75 -6.81
C ALA A 45 -25.95 -5.20 -6.73
N ASP A 46 -26.68 -6.12 -7.35
CA ASP A 46 -26.29 -7.53 -7.43
C ASP A 46 -25.00 -7.71 -8.24
N ALA A 47 -24.90 -7.05 -9.40
CA ALA A 47 -23.70 -7.08 -10.23
C ALA A 47 -22.48 -6.50 -9.49
N PHE A 48 -22.65 -5.39 -8.77
CA PHE A 48 -21.58 -4.79 -7.98
C PHE A 48 -21.16 -5.70 -6.82
N ARG A 49 -22.11 -6.24 -6.04
CA ARG A 49 -21.80 -7.16 -4.93
C ARG A 49 -21.04 -8.39 -5.41
N ALA A 50 -21.44 -8.98 -6.54
CA ALA A 50 -20.71 -10.10 -7.13
C ALA A 50 -19.26 -9.73 -7.51
N ALA A 51 -19.05 -8.57 -8.12
CA ALA A 51 -17.69 -8.09 -8.45
C ALA A 51 -16.88 -7.75 -7.18
N TRP A 52 -17.54 -7.19 -6.17
CA TRP A 52 -16.94 -6.84 -4.89
C TRP A 52 -16.45 -8.09 -4.13
N ASP A 53 -17.27 -9.13 -4.07
CA ASP A 53 -16.90 -10.39 -3.40
C ASP A 53 -15.70 -11.06 -4.07
N GLU A 54 -15.55 -10.93 -5.39
CA GLU A 54 -14.37 -11.45 -6.11
C GLU A 54 -13.14 -10.56 -5.92
N PHE A 55 -13.31 -9.23 -5.95
CA PHE A 55 -12.19 -8.29 -5.99
C PHE A 55 -11.66 -7.92 -4.60
N ARG A 56 -12.52 -7.79 -3.59
CA ARG A 56 -12.15 -7.45 -2.20
C ARG A 56 -10.98 -8.31 -1.67
N PRO A 57 -11.01 -9.66 -1.73
CA PRO A 57 -9.89 -10.45 -1.23
C PRO A 57 -8.60 -10.25 -2.03
N LYS A 58 -8.69 -9.94 -3.34
CA LYS A 58 -7.52 -9.61 -4.16
C LYS A 58 -6.93 -8.25 -3.76
N LEU A 59 -7.79 -7.29 -3.43
CA LEU A 59 -7.35 -5.97 -2.96
C LEU A 59 -6.65 -6.06 -1.59
N VAL A 60 -7.15 -6.88 -0.66
CA VAL A 60 -6.46 -7.18 0.61
C VAL A 60 -5.10 -7.84 0.37
N GLN A 61 -5.01 -8.79 -0.56
CA GLN A 61 -3.71 -9.39 -0.92
C GLN A 61 -2.76 -8.37 -1.56
N PHE A 62 -3.29 -7.44 -2.35
CA PHE A 62 -2.50 -6.38 -2.95
C PHE A 62 -1.98 -5.39 -1.90
N GLU A 63 -2.79 -5.05 -0.89
CA GLU A 63 -2.35 -4.27 0.27
C GLU A 63 -1.14 -4.91 0.98
N VAL A 64 -1.18 -6.23 1.22
CA VAL A 64 -0.05 -6.98 1.78
C VAL A 64 1.18 -6.89 0.87
N ALA A 65 1.00 -7.01 -0.45
CA ALA A 65 2.09 -6.88 -1.40
C ALA A 65 2.69 -5.47 -1.44
N LEU A 66 1.86 -4.43 -1.32
CA LEU A 66 2.29 -3.02 -1.24
C LEU A 66 3.13 -2.78 0.02
N ALA A 67 2.70 -3.28 1.17
CA ALA A 67 3.43 -3.15 2.44
C ALA A 67 4.79 -3.88 2.38
N ALA A 68 4.81 -5.10 1.84
CA ALA A 68 6.04 -5.87 1.65
C ALA A 68 7.01 -5.15 0.68
N ALA A 69 6.50 -4.61 -0.43
CA ALA A 69 7.30 -3.86 -1.38
C ALA A 69 7.84 -2.55 -0.79
N ALA A 70 7.03 -1.79 -0.05
CA ALA A 70 7.47 -0.59 0.64
C ALA A 70 8.61 -0.90 1.63
N THR A 71 8.46 -1.98 2.40
CA THR A 71 9.51 -2.44 3.33
C THR A 71 10.80 -2.83 2.61
N ASP A 72 10.72 -3.51 1.47
CA ASP A 72 11.90 -3.84 0.67
C ASP A 72 12.61 -2.58 0.13
N VAL A 73 11.84 -1.60 -0.36
CA VAL A 73 12.38 -0.32 -0.84
C VAL A 73 13.03 0.46 0.30
N ALA A 74 12.43 0.48 1.49
CA ALA A 74 13.02 1.09 2.68
C ALA A 74 14.37 0.46 3.04
N ASN A 75 14.44 -0.88 3.05
CA ASN A 75 15.68 -1.61 3.29
C ASN A 75 16.73 -1.29 2.23
N ASN A 76 16.35 -1.26 0.95
CA ASN A 76 17.25 -0.91 -0.15
C ASN A 76 17.79 0.52 0.00
N HIS A 77 16.91 1.49 0.26
CA HIS A 77 17.28 2.88 0.53
C HIS A 77 18.30 2.98 1.67
N ASN A 78 17.98 2.43 2.83
CA ASN A 78 18.81 2.53 4.03
C ASN A 78 20.16 1.81 3.86
N ASN A 79 20.18 0.64 3.22
CA ASN A 79 21.41 -0.09 2.92
C ASN A 79 22.31 0.69 1.95
N ASN A 80 21.73 1.31 0.92
CA ASN A 80 22.50 2.14 -0.01
C ASN A 80 23.06 3.39 0.69
N ALA A 81 22.29 4.04 1.57
CA ALA A 81 22.78 5.17 2.35
C ALA A 81 23.97 4.74 3.23
N LEU A 82 23.83 3.61 3.94
CA LEU A 82 24.86 3.06 4.83
C LEU A 82 26.16 2.69 4.07
N VAL A 83 26.05 1.90 3.00
CA VAL A 83 27.22 1.41 2.23
C VAL A 83 28.00 2.57 1.59
N ASN A 84 27.32 3.67 1.27
CA ASN A 84 27.93 4.85 0.66
C ASN A 84 28.26 5.97 1.66
N GLY A 85 28.05 5.76 2.97
CA GLY A 85 28.35 6.73 4.01
C GLY A 85 27.51 8.01 3.94
N VAL A 86 26.30 7.94 3.39
CA VAL A 86 25.35 9.06 3.34
C VAL A 86 24.67 9.18 4.69
N THR A 87 24.86 10.31 5.39
CA THR A 87 24.37 10.51 6.78
C THR A 87 23.21 11.51 6.89
N ASP A 88 22.87 12.18 5.80
CA ASP A 88 21.82 13.20 5.71
C ASP A 88 20.53 12.69 5.06
N ALA A 89 20.52 11.45 4.54
CA ALA A 89 19.32 10.79 4.04
C ALA A 89 18.40 10.35 5.19
N PRO A 90 17.07 10.40 5.01
CA PRO A 90 16.12 9.95 6.03
C PRO A 90 16.20 8.43 6.24
N GLU A 91 16.00 7.98 7.48
CA GLU A 91 15.83 6.54 7.76
C GLU A 91 14.38 6.14 7.51
N LEU A 92 14.16 5.22 6.56
CA LEU A 92 12.82 4.74 6.20
C LEU A 92 12.47 3.51 7.05
N SER A 93 11.27 3.49 7.62
CA SER A 93 10.79 2.38 8.47
C SER A 93 10.15 1.24 7.66
N SER A 94 9.97 0.08 8.28
CA SER A 94 9.08 -0.95 7.72
C SER A 94 7.63 -0.44 7.66
N VAL A 95 6.87 -1.00 6.72
CA VAL A 95 5.44 -0.75 6.55
C VAL A 95 4.72 -2.06 6.79
N GLU A 96 3.76 -2.02 7.70
CA GLU A 96 2.90 -3.17 8.01
C GLU A 96 1.59 -3.05 7.22
N PRO A 97 1.05 -4.17 6.70
CA PRO A 97 -0.32 -4.17 6.19
C PRO A 97 -1.31 -4.04 7.35
N TYR A 98 -2.54 -3.63 7.06
CA TYR A 98 -3.62 -3.75 8.03
C TYR A 98 -4.01 -5.23 8.17
N GLU A 99 -4.34 -5.65 9.39
CA GLU A 99 -4.86 -7.00 9.61
C GLU A 99 -6.11 -7.21 8.76
N ALA A 100 -6.22 -8.37 8.10
CA ALA A 100 -7.38 -8.69 7.27
C ALA A 100 -8.65 -8.67 8.14
N ALA A 101 -9.50 -7.66 7.92
CA ALA A 101 -10.81 -7.52 8.54
C ALA A 101 -11.83 -8.53 7.98
#